data_AF-A0AA95ICB4-F1
#
_entry.id   AF-A0AA95ICB4-F1
#
_cell.length_a   1.000
_cell.length_b   1.000
_cell.length_c   1.000
_cell.angle_alpha   90.00
_cell.angle_beta   90.00
_cell.angle_gamma   90.00
#
_symmetry.space_group_name_H-M   'P 1'
#
loop_
_entity.id
_entity.type
_entity.pdbx_description
1 polymer ?
#
loop_
_entity_poly.entity_id
_entity_poly.type
_entity_poly.pdbx_seq_one_letter_code
_entity_poly.pdbx_strand_id
1 'polypeptide(L)'
;MYKDLMIRFMLGGAAVMVSYLITVISPWKILAGIFAAFPAVMITAVLMVGIASGSKNAAKIANGSVFGMIGGVVCVATVWTVLQVSGNWTLSIVLGLLFWLGSSIIVSTFRDKLKNSRRNTFGTNLLIRHK
;
A
#
# COMPACT_ATOMS: atom_id res chain seq x y z
N MET A 1 -15.27 -4.22 17.73
CA MET A 1 -15.41 -3.48 16.45
C MET A 1 -15.11 -1.99 16.61
N TYR A 2 -15.84 -1.21 17.41
CA TYR A 2 -15.58 0.23 17.57
C TYR A 2 -14.21 0.58 18.18
N LYS A 3 -13.77 -0.16 19.22
CA LYS A 3 -12.44 0.01 19.82
C LYS A 3 -11.31 -0.22 18.80
N ASP A 4 -11.46 -1.21 17.94
CA ASP A 4 -10.52 -1.56 16.87
C ASP A 4 -10.43 -0.44 15.82
N LEU A 5 -11.58 0.14 15.47
CA LEU A 5 -11.68 1.25 14.53
C LEU A 5 -11.09 2.55 15.10
N MET A 6 -11.33 2.84 16.38
CA MET A 6 -10.70 3.97 17.07
C MET A 6 -9.17 3.82 17.12
N ILE A 7 -8.66 2.62 17.38
CA ILE A 7 -7.21 2.35 17.39
C ILE A 7 -6.62 2.53 15.98
N ARG A 8 -7.29 2.08 14.92
CA ARG A 8 -6.87 2.36 13.52
C ARG A 8 -6.79 3.84 13.24
N PHE A 9 -7.83 4.57 13.65
CA PHE A 9 -7.92 6.00 13.42
C PHE A 9 -6.85 6.76 14.20
N MET A 10 -6.64 6.44 15.48
CA MET A 10 -5.61 7.08 16.31
C MET A 10 -4.20 6.75 15.84
N LEU A 11 -3.90 5.49 15.52
CA LEU A 11 -2.57 5.11 15.03
C LEU A 11 -2.29 5.70 13.64
N GLY A 12 -3.26 5.63 12.73
CA GLY A 12 -3.20 6.25 11.41
C GLY A 12 -3.02 7.76 11.49
N GLY A 13 -3.90 8.44 12.24
CA GLY A 13 -3.87 9.88 12.46
C GLY A 13 -2.59 10.34 13.16
N ALA A 14 -2.12 9.61 14.17
CA ALA A 14 -0.85 9.90 14.85
C ALA A 14 0.34 9.76 13.90
N ALA A 15 0.38 8.73 13.05
CA ALA A 15 1.45 8.57 12.07
C ALA A 15 1.47 9.71 11.04
N VAL A 16 0.30 10.17 10.58
CA VAL A 16 0.18 11.35 9.71
C VAL A 16 0.62 12.62 10.44
N MET A 17 0.17 12.82 11.69
CA MET A 17 0.53 13.99 12.50
C MET A 17 2.04 14.05 12.79
N VAL A 18 2.68 12.91 13.08
CA VAL A 18 4.13 12.81 13.25
C VAL A 18 4.87 13.13 11.95
N SER A 19 4.42 12.59 10.82
CA SER A 19 5.01 12.94 9.51
C SER A 19 4.92 14.44 9.21
N TYR A 20 3.81 15.07 9.60
CA TYR A 20 3.62 16.51 9.47
C TYR A 20 4.53 17.29 10.42
N LEU A 21 4.68 16.87 11.69
CA LEU A 21 5.56 17.51 12.66
C LEU A 21 7.01 17.53 12.19
N ILE A 22 7.48 16.43 11.60
CA ILE A 22 8.83 16.33 11.02
C ILE A 22 9.02 17.38 9.91
N THR A 23 7.99 17.68 9.12
CA THR A 23 8.00 18.78 8.13
C THR A 23 8.17 20.16 8.72
N VAL A 24 7.53 20.42 9.87
CA VAL A 24 7.50 21.76 10.47
C VAL A 24 8.86 22.07 11.09
N ILE A 25 9.54 21.03 11.60
CA ILE A 25 10.84 21.15 12.26
C ILE A 25 11.99 21.05 11.25
N SER A 26 11.82 20.31 10.15
CA SER A 26 12.86 20.09 9.15
C SER A 26 12.68 20.96 7.91
N PRO A 27 13.75 21.54 7.32
CA PRO A 27 13.64 22.36 6.11
C PRO A 27 13.19 21.59 4.85
N TRP A 28 13.09 20.26 4.91
CA TRP A 28 12.76 19.39 3.79
C TRP A 28 11.26 19.10 3.68
N LYS A 29 10.48 20.10 3.24
CA LYS A 29 9.00 19.98 3.08
C LYS A 29 8.54 18.83 2.19
N ILE A 30 9.33 18.47 1.17
CA ILE A 30 9.05 17.35 0.25
C ILE A 30 9.09 15.99 0.97
N LEU A 31 10.01 15.81 1.92
CA LEU A 31 10.20 14.50 2.57
C LEU A 31 8.97 14.12 3.39
N ALA A 32 8.30 15.09 4.00
CA ALA A 32 7.13 14.80 4.81
C ALA A 32 5.94 14.28 4.02
N GLY A 33 5.71 14.78 2.81
CA GLY A 33 4.68 14.23 1.92
C GLY A 33 4.97 12.76 1.59
N ILE A 34 6.24 12.43 1.35
CA ILE A 34 6.69 11.06 1.08
C ILE A 34 6.52 10.18 2.33
N PHE A 35 6.88 10.69 3.52
CA PHE A 35 6.75 9.98 4.80
C PHE A 35 5.30 9.82 5.27
N ALA A 36 4.41 10.75 4.92
CA ALA A 36 2.97 10.66 5.20
C ALA A 36 2.31 9.59 4.32
N ALA A 37 2.73 9.49 3.05
CA ALA A 37 2.09 8.61 2.07
C ALA A 37 2.55 7.15 2.16
N PHE A 38 3.85 6.89 2.33
CA PHE A 38 4.42 5.54 2.15
C PHE A 38 4.64 4.79 3.49
N PRO A 39 5.48 5.27 4.43
CA PRO A 39 5.79 4.53 5.67
C PRO A 39 4.68 4.59 6.71
N ALA A 40 4.03 5.75 6.89
CA ALA A 40 3.04 5.95 7.96
C ALA A 40 1.83 4.99 7.84
N VAL A 41 1.24 4.90 6.65
CA VAL A 41 0.09 4.02 6.38
C VAL A 41 0.49 2.54 6.43
N MET A 42 1.70 2.20 6.00
CA MET A 42 2.20 0.82 6.08
C MET A 42 2.43 0.38 7.53
N ILE A 43 3.17 1.17 8.31
CA ILE A 43 3.54 0.84 9.69
C ILE A 43 2.28 0.63 10.54
N THR A 44 1.29 1.52 10.38
CA THR A 44 0.01 1.44 11.11
C THR A 44 -0.78 0.18 10.74
N ALA A 45 -0.91 -0.14 9.46
CA ALA A 45 -1.57 -1.38 9.01
C ALA A 45 -0.87 -2.65 9.51
N VAL A 46 0.47 -2.68 9.48
CA VAL A 46 1.26 -3.85 9.89
C VAL A 46 1.26 -4.03 11.40
N LEU A 47 1.49 -2.97 12.17
CA LEU A 47 1.46 -3.02 13.63
C LEU A 47 0.10 -3.51 14.13
N MET A 48 -0.97 -2.99 13.53
CA MET A 48 -2.31 -3.35 13.96
C MET A 48 -2.63 -4.83 13.70
N VAL A 49 -2.29 -5.34 12.51
CA VAL A 49 -2.50 -6.76 12.17
C VAL A 49 -1.54 -7.66 12.96
N GLY A 50 -0.35 -7.15 13.30
CA GLY A 50 0.58 -7.81 14.21
C GLY A 50 0.00 -8.02 15.60
N ILE A 51 -0.61 -6.98 16.17
CA ILE A 51 -1.23 -7.03 17.50
C ILE A 51 -2.50 -7.89 17.48
N ALA A 52 -3.32 -7.79 16.44
CA ALA A 52 -4.63 -8.46 16.38
C ALA A 52 -4.58 -9.92 15.90
N SER A 53 -3.60 -10.30 15.06
CA SER A 53 -3.62 -11.58 14.34
C SER A 53 -2.25 -12.28 14.26
N GLY A 54 -1.23 -11.75 14.93
CA GLY A 54 0.11 -12.34 15.02
C GLY A 54 0.98 -12.14 13.78
N SER A 55 2.27 -12.47 13.94
CA SER A 55 3.36 -12.19 12.98
C SER A 55 3.10 -12.67 11.54
N LYS A 56 2.51 -13.87 11.36
CA LYS A 56 2.24 -14.42 10.02
C LYS A 56 1.22 -13.61 9.21
N ASN A 57 0.19 -13.10 9.87
CA ASN A 57 -0.85 -12.29 9.22
C ASN A 57 -0.37 -10.86 8.98
N ALA A 58 0.43 -10.32 9.91
CA ALA A 58 1.08 -9.03 9.75
C ALA A 58 2.02 -9.02 8.53
N ALA A 59 2.81 -10.08 8.35
CA ALA A 59 3.69 -10.23 7.20
C ALA A 59 2.90 -10.31 5.87
N LYS A 60 1.72 -10.94 5.86
CA LYS A 60 0.86 -11.00 4.67
C LYS A 60 0.33 -9.60 4.31
N ILE A 61 -0.10 -8.84 5.30
CA ILE A 61 -0.59 -7.47 5.10
C ILE A 61 0.54 -6.52 4.71
N ALA A 62 1.72 -6.63 5.34
CA ALA A 62 2.92 -5.88 4.96
C ALA A 62 3.26 -6.09 3.48
N ASN A 63 3.28 -7.36 3.04
CA ASN A 63 3.50 -7.69 1.64
C ASN A 63 2.43 -7.05 0.73
N GLY A 64 1.15 -7.18 1.07
CA GLY A 64 0.05 -6.56 0.31
C GLY A 64 0.19 -5.04 0.18
N SER A 65 0.53 -4.36 1.28
CA SER A 65 0.75 -2.91 1.31
C SER A 65 1.90 -2.49 0.40
N VAL A 66 3.01 -3.24 0.36
CA VAL A 66 4.15 -2.95 -0.53
C VAL A 66 3.73 -3.00 -2.01
N PHE A 67 2.90 -3.95 -2.42
CA PHE A 67 2.38 -3.99 -3.80
C PHE A 67 1.42 -2.83 -4.11
N GLY A 68 0.58 -2.43 -3.14
CA GLY A 68 -0.25 -1.22 -3.27
C GLY A 68 0.58 0.04 -3.46
N MET A 69 1.70 0.13 -2.75
CA MET A 69 2.68 1.21 -2.87
C MET A 69 3.37 1.25 -4.25
N ILE A 70 3.68 0.10 -4.85
CA ILE A 70 4.18 0.04 -6.25
C ILE A 70 3.12 0.57 -7.23
N GLY A 71 1.85 0.25 -7.01
CA GLY A 71 0.74 0.84 -7.77
C GLY A 71 0.69 2.38 -7.64
N GLY A 72 1.14 2.93 -6.52
CA GLY A 72 1.26 4.37 -6.27
C GLY A 72 2.15 5.09 -7.28
N VAL A 73 3.15 4.42 -7.85
CA VAL A 73 4.00 5.00 -8.91
C VAL A 73 3.18 5.30 -10.17
N VAL A 74 2.25 4.40 -10.52
CA VAL A 74 1.31 4.60 -11.64
C VAL A 74 0.37 5.76 -11.34
N CYS A 75 -0.11 5.87 -10.10
CA CYS A 75 -0.91 7.02 -9.66
C CYS A 75 -0.19 8.35 -9.88
N VAL A 76 1.05 8.46 -9.38
CA VAL A 76 1.86 9.69 -9.49
C VAL A 76 2.11 10.02 -10.96
N ALA A 77 2.42 9.03 -11.80
CA ALA A 77 2.58 9.24 -13.23
C ALA A 77 1.29 9.77 -13.88
N THR A 78 0.13 9.17 -13.59
CA THR A 78 -1.16 9.62 -14.12
C THR A 78 -1.52 11.02 -13.63
N VAL A 79 -1.37 11.31 -12.33
CA VAL A 79 -1.65 12.65 -11.76
C VAL A 79 -0.75 13.69 -12.42
N TRP A 80 0.54 13.40 -12.57
CA TRP A 80 1.50 14.29 -13.22
C TRP A 80 1.10 14.59 -14.67
N THR A 81 0.79 13.56 -15.46
CA THR A 81 0.38 13.72 -16.86
C THR A 81 -0.94 14.48 -17.00
N VAL A 82 -1.95 14.14 -16.19
CA VAL A 82 -3.26 14.79 -16.26
C VAL A 82 -3.18 16.24 -15.77
N LEU A 83 -2.34 16.54 -14.78
CA LEU A 83 -2.11 17.90 -14.30
C LEU A 83 -1.45 18.78 -15.36
N GLN A 84 -0.48 18.25 -16.11
CA GLN A 84 0.17 18.94 -17.23
C GLN A 84 -0.78 19.22 -18.41
N VAL A 85 -1.73 18.31 -18.69
CA VAL A 85 -2.63 18.44 -19.85
C VAL A 85 -3.90 19.22 -19.52
N SER A 86 -4.50 18.98 -18.35
CA SER A 86 -5.83 19.52 -18.02
C SER A 86 -5.78 20.81 -17.19
N GLY A 87 -4.64 21.13 -16.55
CA GLY A 87 -4.48 22.29 -15.66
C GLY A 87 -5.37 22.28 -14.40
N ASN A 88 -6.24 21.29 -14.24
CA ASN A 88 -7.26 21.23 -13.20
C ASN A 88 -6.91 20.17 -12.15
N TRP A 89 -6.35 20.64 -11.02
CA TRP A 89 -5.82 19.82 -9.94
C TRP A 89 -6.79 18.77 -9.37
N THR A 90 -8.08 19.09 -9.29
CA THR A 90 -9.10 18.18 -8.75
C THR A 90 -9.33 16.98 -9.67
N LEU A 91 -9.39 17.20 -10.99
CA LEU A 91 -9.56 16.12 -11.97
C LEU A 91 -8.35 15.19 -12.02
N SER A 92 -7.14 15.74 -11.90
CA SER A 92 -5.90 14.95 -11.84
C SER A 92 -5.88 14.00 -10.66
N ILE A 93 -6.29 14.46 -9.47
CA ILE A 93 -6.34 13.63 -8.27
C ILE A 93 -7.39 12.53 -8.41
N VAL A 94 -8.60 12.86 -8.89
CA VAL A 94 -9.69 11.88 -9.05
C VAL A 94 -9.33 10.80 -10.06
N LEU A 95 -8.82 11.17 -11.23
CA LEU A 95 -8.40 10.22 -12.26
C LEU A 95 -7.20 9.39 -11.80
N GLY A 96 -6.22 10.02 -11.13
CA GLY A 96 -5.10 9.33 -10.52
C GLY A 96 -5.54 8.26 -9.51
N LEU A 97 -6.51 8.58 -8.64
CA LEU A 97 -7.04 7.64 -7.66
C LEU A 97 -7.75 6.44 -8.32
N LEU A 98 -8.52 6.68 -9.38
CA LEU A 98 -9.22 5.63 -10.12
C LEU A 98 -8.22 4.70 -10.83
N PHE A 99 -7.21 5.27 -11.50
CA PHE A 99 -6.15 4.49 -12.14
C PHE A 99 -5.29 3.75 -11.13
N TRP A 100 -5.03 4.36 -9.97
CA TRP A 100 -4.32 3.72 -8.87
C TRP A 100 -5.05 2.50 -8.33
N LEU A 101 -6.36 2.61 -8.09
CA LEU A 101 -7.18 1.49 -7.65
C LEU A 101 -7.16 0.36 -8.68
N GLY A 102 -7.38 0.69 -9.96
CA GLY A 102 -7.31 -0.30 -11.06
C GLY A 102 -5.95 -1.00 -11.12
N SER A 103 -4.86 -0.22 -11.11
CA SER A 103 -3.49 -0.73 -11.14
C SER A 103 -3.16 -1.61 -9.94
N SER A 104 -3.53 -1.18 -8.74
CA SER A 104 -3.29 -1.94 -7.50
C SER A 104 -4.03 -3.28 -7.49
N ILE A 105 -5.28 -3.31 -7.98
CA ILE A 105 -6.06 -4.54 -8.11
C ILE A 105 -5.43 -5.48 -9.14
N ILE A 106 -4.97 -4.96 -10.28
CA ILE A 106 -4.31 -5.77 -11.33
C ILE A 106 -3.01 -6.39 -10.78
N VAL A 107 -2.16 -5.59 -10.14
CA VAL A 107 -0.88 -6.05 -9.57
C VAL A 107 -1.08 -7.09 -8.47
N SER A 108 -2.04 -6.87 -7.57
CA SER A 108 -2.37 -7.82 -6.49
C SER A 108 -2.94 -9.13 -7.05
N THR A 109 -3.84 -9.05 -8.03
CA THR A 109 -4.44 -10.24 -8.68
C THR A 109 -3.41 -11.04 -9.48
N PHE A 110 -2.51 -10.35 -10.20
CA PHE A 110 -1.42 -10.99 -10.95
C PHE A 110 -0.49 -11.77 -10.02
N ARG A 111 -0.20 -11.20 -8.84
CA ARG A 111 0.60 -11.88 -7.82
C ARG A 111 -0.09 -13.12 -7.25
N ASP A 112 -1.39 -13.06 -6.95
CA ASP A 112 -2.10 -14.24 -6.47
C ASP A 112 -2.13 -15.34 -7.53
N LYS A 113 -2.27 -14.99 -8.82
CA LYS A 113 -2.10 -15.94 -9.93
C LYS A 113 -0.70 -16.55 -9.99
N LEU A 114 0.37 -15.76 -9.86
CA LEU A 114 1.75 -16.27 -9.86
C LEU A 114 2.07 -17.15 -8.65
N LYS A 115 1.58 -16.79 -7.46
CA LYS A 115 1.75 -17.57 -6.23
C LYS A 115 0.97 -18.88 -6.27
N ASN A 116 -0.20 -18.88 -6.90
CA ASN A 116 -0.99 -20.10 -7.10
C ASN A 116 -0.37 -21.00 -8.17
N SER A 117 0.17 -20.43 -9.25
CA SER A 117 0.87 -21.17 -10.31
C SER A 117 2.13 -21.87 -9.79
N ARG A 118 2.97 -21.20 -8.98
CA ARG A 118 4.15 -21.85 -8.35
C ARG A 118 3.79 -22.98 -7.40
N ARG A 119 2.64 -22.93 -6.72
CA ARG A 119 2.20 -23.99 -5.80
C ARG A 119 1.76 -25.24 -6.56
N ASN A 120 1.09 -25.06 -7.70
CA ASN A 120 0.70 -26.17 -8.57
C ASN A 120 1.92 -26.85 -9.19
N THR A 121 2.91 -26.11 -9.70
CA THR A 121 4.12 -26.71 -10.30
C THR A 121 4.95 -27.53 -9.30
N PHE A 122 5.03 -27.10 -8.04
CA PHE A 122 5.77 -27.84 -6.99
C PHE A 122 5.01 -29.09 -6.52
N GLY A 123 3.67 -29.01 -6.40
CA GLY A 123 2.84 -30.17 -6.08
C GLY A 123 2.89 -31.27 -7.15
N THR A 124 2.89 -30.88 -8.43
CA THR A 124 3.04 -31.84 -9.54
C THR A 124 4.43 -32.50 -9.55
N ASN A 125 5.50 -31.76 -9.24
CA ASN A 125 6.85 -32.34 -9.15
C ASN A 125 7.03 -33.34 -8.00
N LEU A 126 6.36 -33.12 -6.86
CA LEU A 126 6.40 -34.04 -5.72
C LEU A 126 5.60 -35.33 -5.96
N LEU A 127 4.48 -35.25 -6.68
CA LEU A 127 3.70 -36.43 -7.08
C LEU A 127 4.40 -37.29 -8.13
N ILE A 128 5.21 -36.69 -9.01
CA ILE A 128 6.01 -37.42 -10.01
C ILE A 128 7.20 -38.12 -9.35
N ARG A 129 7.73 -37.61 -8.24
CA ARG A 129 8.90 -38.19 -7.56
C ARG A 129 8.58 -39.38 -6.64
N HIS A 130 7.30 -39.66 -6.39
CA HIS A 130 6.81 -40.74 -5.53
C HIS A 130 6.12 -41.88 -6.29
N LYS A 131 6.23 -41.90 -7.61
CA LYS A 131 5.77 -42.99 -8.48
C LYS A 131 6.97 -43.62 -9.18
#